data_AF-A0A959TJM8-F1
#
_entry.id   AF-A0A959TJM8-F1
#
_cell.length_a   1.000
_cell.length_b   1.000
_cell.length_c   1.000
_cell.angle_alpha   90.00
_cell.angle_beta   90.00
_cell.angle_gamma   90.00
#
_symmetry.space_group_name_H-M   'P 1'
#
loop_
_entity.id
_entity.type
_entity.pdbx_description
1 polymer ?
#
loop_
_entity_poly.entity_id
_entity_poly.type
_entity_poly.pdbx_seq_one_letter_code
_entity_poly.pdbx_strand_id
1 'polypeptide(L)'
;MNSDGHVLEDPFLDPDLEVVRTRRNLPHWNQLGKLYFVTWRLADSLPKEVLARIETDRRDWQRQHGDIPLSAMGHLVKHEWYRLFHHRVQTWLDAGQGSCVLHRAEACRILCDALHHFHGER
;
A
#
# COMPACT_ATOMS: atom_id res chain seq x y z
N MET A 1 1.98 -13.51 33.47
CA MET A 1 1.16 -12.36 33.07
C MET A 1 2.04 -11.13 33.15
N ASN A 2 2.81 -10.82 32.10
CA ASN A 2 3.48 -9.53 31.96
C ASN A 2 2.94 -8.91 30.68
N SER A 3 1.87 -8.15 30.81
CA SER A 3 1.34 -7.30 29.76
C SER A 3 2.00 -5.93 29.89
N ASP A 4 3.31 -5.87 29.63
CA ASP A 4 3.95 -4.60 29.29
C ASP A 4 3.56 -4.32 27.84
N GLY A 5 2.36 -3.76 27.67
CA GLY A 5 1.94 -3.25 26.38
C GLY A 5 2.92 -2.14 26.00
N HIS A 6 3.81 -2.41 25.04
CA HIS A 6 4.58 -1.37 24.39
C HIS A 6 3.60 -0.46 23.66
N VAL A 7 3.11 0.57 24.35
CA VAL A 7 2.36 1.66 23.73
C VAL A 7 3.37 2.41 22.87
N LEU A 8 3.24 2.27 21.55
CA LEU A 8 3.93 3.16 20.62
C LEU A 8 3.19 4.49 20.69
N GLU A 9 3.75 5.47 21.41
CA GLU A 9 3.15 6.80 21.58
C GLU A 9 2.93 7.50 20.24
N ASP A 10 3.82 7.26 19.27
CA ASP A 10 3.68 7.71 17.88
C ASP A 10 4.19 6.64 16.89
N PRO A 11 3.30 5.75 16.41
CA PRO A 11 3.66 4.63 15.56
C PRO A 11 3.81 5.00 14.08
N PHE A 12 3.47 6.23 13.67
CA PHE A 12 3.44 6.61 12.25
C PHE A 12 4.70 7.36 11.83
N LEU A 13 4.99 7.32 10.52
CA LEU A 13 6.15 8.02 9.95
C LEU A 13 6.14 9.51 10.34
N ASP A 14 7.24 9.96 10.94
CA ASP A 14 7.52 11.34 11.26
C ASP A 14 8.49 11.92 10.21
N PRO A 15 8.06 12.87 9.37
CA PRO A 15 8.92 13.47 8.34
C PRO A 15 10.12 14.25 8.90
N ASP A 16 10.06 14.70 10.16
CA ASP A 16 11.07 15.56 10.78
C ASP A 16 12.18 14.75 11.49
N LEU A 17 11.96 13.45 11.70
CA LEU A 17 12.94 12.52 12.26
C LEU A 17 13.75 11.79 11.19
N GLU A 18 14.90 11.25 11.59
CA GLU A 18 15.79 10.52 10.68
C GLU A 18 15.08 9.31 10.05
N VAL A 19 15.23 9.17 8.73
CA VAL A 19 14.83 7.98 7.98
C VAL A 19 16.10 7.33 7.43
N VAL A 20 16.48 6.19 7.99
CA VAL A 20 17.63 5.41 7.53
C VAL A 20 17.26 4.70 6.24
N ARG A 21 17.98 5.00 5.16
CA ARG A 21 17.76 4.37 3.85
C ARG A 21 18.94 3.47 3.52
N THR A 22 18.70 2.16 3.51
CA THR A 22 19.69 1.18 3.06
C THR A 22 19.26 0.58 1.73
N ARG A 23 20.20 -0.02 1.00
CA ARG A 23 19.91 -0.68 -0.27
C ARG A 23 20.68 -1.97 -0.36
N ARG A 24 19.96 -3.05 -0.66
CA ARG A 24 20.54 -4.30 -1.17
C ARG A 24 20.00 -4.51 -2.59
N ASN A 25 19.06 -5.43 -2.78
CA ASN A 25 18.37 -5.60 -4.07
C ASN A 25 17.25 -4.56 -4.28
N LEU A 26 16.58 -4.14 -3.19
CA LEU A 26 15.57 -3.09 -3.16
C LEU A 26 15.92 -2.03 -2.09
N PRO A 27 15.42 -0.79 -2.20
CA PRO A 27 15.57 0.21 -1.15
C PRO A 27 14.76 -0.20 0.09
N HIS A 28 15.38 -0.14 1.26
CA HIS A 28 14.75 -0.34 2.56
C HIS A 28 14.79 0.98 3.31
N TRP A 29 13.62 1.44 3.76
CA TRP A 29 13.49 2.67 4.54
C TRP A 29 13.12 2.26 5.95
N ASN A 30 13.90 2.68 6.95
CA ASN A 30 13.69 2.41 8.36
C ASN A 30 13.53 3.73 9.15
N GLN A 31 12.49 3.84 9.97
CA GLN A 31 12.40 4.86 11.01
C GLN A 31 12.15 4.17 12.36
N LEU A 32 13.03 4.44 13.32
CA LEU A 32 13.00 3.78 14.62
C LEU A 32 11.66 4.01 15.32
N GLY A 33 11.06 2.94 15.85
CA GLY A 33 9.82 2.99 16.61
C GLY A 33 8.55 3.15 15.76
N LYS A 34 8.64 3.10 14.43
CA LYS A 34 7.47 3.24 13.54
C LYS A 34 6.98 1.90 13.00
N LEU A 35 5.68 1.86 12.71
CA LEU A 35 5.01 0.69 12.14
C LEU A 35 5.04 0.71 10.61
N TYR A 36 5.18 -0.48 10.04
CA TYR A 36 4.95 -0.73 8.62
C TYR A 36 3.60 -1.39 8.45
N PHE A 37 2.79 -0.85 7.55
CA PHE A 37 1.57 -1.51 7.11
C PHE A 37 1.85 -2.21 5.77
N VAL A 38 1.73 -3.54 5.76
CA VAL A 38 1.93 -4.35 4.56
C VAL A 38 0.57 -4.89 4.13
N THR A 39 0.13 -4.50 2.94
CA THR A 39 -1.13 -4.98 2.35
C THR A 39 -0.86 -6.00 1.26
N TRP A 40 -1.59 -7.11 1.28
CA TRP A 40 -1.55 -8.13 0.23
C TRP A 40 -2.90 -8.19 -0.47
N ARG A 41 -2.89 -8.38 -1.80
CA ARG A 41 -4.11 -8.57 -2.60
C ARG A 41 -3.95 -9.76 -3.53
N LEU A 42 -5.06 -10.42 -3.84
CA LEU A 42 -5.08 -11.47 -4.85
C LEU A 42 -5.05 -10.87 -6.27
N ALA A 43 -4.61 -11.65 -7.25
CA ALA A 43 -4.49 -11.19 -8.64
C ALA A 43 -5.84 -10.72 -9.23
N ASP A 44 -6.94 -11.28 -8.76
CA ASP A 44 -8.32 -11.02 -9.17
C ASP A 44 -9.04 -9.99 -8.29
N SER A 45 -8.35 -9.39 -7.31
CA SER A 45 -8.92 -8.33 -6.44
C SER A 45 -9.47 -7.12 -7.19
N LEU A 46 -8.96 -6.87 -8.41
CA LEU A 46 -9.51 -5.90 -9.34
C LEU A 46 -9.86 -6.61 -10.65
N PRO A 47 -11.15 -6.62 -11.06
CA PRO A 47 -11.55 -7.16 -12.35
C PRO A 47 -10.79 -6.49 -13.51
N LYS A 48 -10.55 -7.24 -14.59
CA LYS A 48 -9.76 -6.76 -15.74
C LYS A 48 -10.36 -5.51 -16.37
N GLU A 49 -11.67 -5.43 -16.39
CA GLU A 49 -12.45 -4.32 -16.93
C GLU A 49 -12.25 -3.05 -16.11
N VAL A 50 -12.18 -3.19 -14.78
CA VAL A 50 -11.89 -2.08 -13.85
C VAL A 50 -10.47 -1.57 -14.04
N LEU A 51 -9.49 -2.48 -14.15
CA LEU A 51 -8.10 -2.13 -14.43
C LEU A 51 -7.95 -1.40 -15.77
N ALA A 52 -8.58 -1.92 -16.84
CA ALA A 52 -8.55 -1.29 -18.16
C ALA A 52 -9.15 0.12 -18.12
N ARG A 53 -10.23 0.32 -17.36
CA ARG A 53 -10.84 1.65 -17.19
C ARG A 53 -9.93 2.61 -16.44
N ILE A 54 -9.33 2.20 -15.32
CA ILE A 54 -8.39 3.04 -14.56
C ILE A 54 -7.21 3.47 -15.43
N GLU A 55 -6.69 2.54 -16.23
CA GLU A 55 -5.57 2.79 -17.14
C GLU A 55 -5.95 3.78 -18.25
N THR A 56 -7.12 3.63 -18.87
CA THR A 56 -7.63 4.61 -19.85
C THR A 56 -7.78 6.00 -19.22
N ASP A 57 -8.41 6.08 -18.04
CA ASP A 57 -8.61 7.35 -17.34
C ASP A 57 -7.27 8.03 -16.99
N ARG A 58 -6.25 7.25 -16.59
CA ARG A 58 -4.90 7.78 -16.32
C ARG A 58 -4.26 8.36 -17.57
N ARG A 59 -4.35 7.65 -18.70
CA ARG A 59 -3.81 8.13 -19.99
C ARG A 59 -4.49 9.41 -20.44
N ASP A 60 -5.82 9.47 -20.33
CA ASP A 60 -6.58 10.64 -20.73
C ASP A 60 -6.25 11.85 -19.84
N TRP A 61 -6.10 11.62 -18.53
CA TRP A 61 -5.64 12.66 -17.61
C TRP A 61 -4.23 13.14 -17.93
N GLN A 62 -3.29 12.23 -18.22
CA GLN A 62 -1.90 12.57 -18.61
C GLN A 62 -1.86 13.38 -19.91
N ARG A 63 -2.73 13.08 -20.89
CA ARG A 63 -2.84 13.90 -22.12
C ARG A 63 -3.27 15.34 -21.83
N GLN A 64 -4.10 15.55 -20.81
CA GLN A 64 -4.62 16.87 -20.44
C GLN A 64 -3.66 17.67 -19.55
N HIS A 65 -2.92 17.00 -18.67
CA HIS A 65 -2.09 17.65 -17.63
C HIS A 65 -0.58 17.50 -17.87
N GLY A 66 -0.19 16.76 -18.90
CA GLY A 66 1.20 16.40 -19.18
C GLY A 66 1.65 15.15 -18.41
N ASP A 67 2.63 14.45 -18.98
CA ASP A 67 3.25 13.29 -18.34
C ASP A 67 4.44 13.73 -17.47
N ILE A 68 4.13 14.42 -16.37
CA ILE A 68 5.12 14.86 -15.38
C ILE A 68 5.02 14.02 -14.10
N PRO A 69 6.12 13.84 -13.35
CA PRO A 69 6.07 13.16 -12.06
C PRO A 69 5.13 13.86 -11.08
N LEU A 70 4.38 13.09 -10.28
CA LEU A 70 3.46 13.62 -9.26
C LEU A 70 4.17 14.53 -8.23
N SER A 71 5.47 14.34 -8.00
CA SER A 71 6.30 15.19 -7.14
C SER A 71 6.55 16.58 -7.70
N ALA A 72 6.45 16.77 -9.02
CA ALA A 72 6.64 18.05 -9.70
C ALA A 72 5.31 18.81 -9.92
N MET A 73 4.17 18.19 -9.58
CA MET A 73 2.86 18.81 -9.72
C MET A 73 2.53 19.74 -8.55
N GLY A 74 1.74 20.77 -8.83
CA GLY A 74 1.17 21.63 -7.79
C GLY A 74 0.25 20.85 -6.84
N HIS A 75 0.15 21.30 -5.59
CA HIS A 75 -0.59 20.61 -4.53
C HIS A 75 -2.05 20.27 -4.89
N LEU A 76 -2.77 21.21 -5.52
CA LEU A 76 -4.17 21.00 -5.93
C LEU A 76 -4.32 19.90 -6.99
N VAL A 77 -3.44 19.90 -7.99
CA VAL A 77 -3.42 18.90 -9.07
C VAL A 77 -3.08 17.52 -8.49
N LYS A 78 -2.10 17.47 -7.57
CA LYS A 78 -1.72 16.25 -6.86
C LYS A 78 -2.88 15.69 -6.02
N HIS A 79 -3.60 16.55 -5.30
CA HIS A 79 -4.77 16.14 -4.52
C HIS A 79 -5.87 15.54 -5.42
N GLU A 80 -6.17 16.18 -6.55
CA GLU A 80 -7.16 15.66 -7.49
C GLU A 80 -6.73 14.32 -8.11
N TRP A 81 -5.44 14.17 -8.42
CA TRP A 81 -4.87 12.90 -8.87
C TRP A 81 -5.07 11.77 -7.84
N TYR A 82 -4.80 12.03 -6.54
CA TYR A 82 -5.07 11.05 -5.48
C TYR A 82 -6.57 10.71 -5.39
N ARG A 83 -7.46 11.69 -5.51
CA ARG A 83 -8.91 11.46 -5.50
C ARG A 83 -9.34 10.55 -6.65
N LEU A 84 -8.89 10.84 -7.87
CA LEU A 84 -9.29 10.11 -9.07
C LEU A 84 -8.69 8.70 -9.15
N PHE A 85 -7.45 8.51 -8.71
CA PHE A 85 -6.70 7.28 -8.99
C PHE A 85 -6.30 6.48 -7.76
N HIS A 86 -6.16 7.09 -6.59
CA HIS A 86 -5.86 6.36 -5.36
C HIS A 86 -7.14 5.99 -4.61
N HIS A 87 -7.94 6.97 -4.19
CA HIS A 87 -9.16 6.73 -3.41
C HIS A 87 -10.17 5.88 -4.17
N ARG A 88 -10.33 6.14 -5.47
CA ARG A 88 -11.18 5.33 -6.34
C ARG A 88 -10.72 3.88 -6.40
N VAL A 89 -9.42 3.62 -6.54
CA VAL A 89 -8.88 2.25 -6.54
C VAL A 89 -9.11 1.56 -5.21
N GLN A 90 -8.91 2.25 -4.08
CA GLN A 90 -9.23 1.70 -2.76
C GLN A 90 -10.70 1.30 -2.66
N THR A 91 -11.62 2.14 -3.15
CA THR A 91 -13.06 1.82 -3.18
C THR A 91 -13.35 0.51 -3.95
N TRP A 92 -12.66 0.28 -5.07
CA TRP A 92 -12.81 -0.97 -5.83
C TRP A 92 -12.22 -2.18 -5.13
N LEU A 93 -11.08 -2.00 -4.44
CA LEU A 93 -10.47 -3.07 -3.64
C LEU A 93 -11.38 -3.44 -2.46
N ASP A 94 -11.95 -2.45 -1.77
CA ASP A 94 -12.85 -2.63 -0.63
C ASP A 94 -14.19 -3.28 -1.04
N ALA A 95 -14.59 -3.14 -2.31
CA ALA A 95 -15.81 -3.74 -2.84
C ALA A 95 -15.75 -5.27 -2.97
N GLY A 96 -14.58 -5.90 -2.74
CA GLY A 96 -14.47 -7.36 -2.62
C GLY A 96 -14.89 -8.15 -3.86
N GLN A 97 -14.67 -7.61 -5.07
CA GLN A 97 -15.19 -8.19 -6.32
C GLN A 97 -14.44 -9.44 -6.81
N GLY A 98 -13.25 -9.71 -6.28
CA GLY A 98 -12.50 -10.93 -6.58
C GLY A 98 -13.12 -12.16 -5.90
N SER A 99 -12.48 -13.31 -6.08
CA SER A 99 -12.87 -14.58 -5.44
C SER A 99 -12.83 -14.55 -3.91
N CYS A 100 -12.18 -13.54 -3.31
CA CYS A 100 -12.07 -13.33 -1.87
C CYS A 100 -11.61 -14.60 -1.12
N VAL A 101 -10.73 -15.40 -1.72
CA VAL A 101 -10.30 -16.70 -1.18
C VAL A 101 -9.67 -16.56 0.21
N LEU A 102 -9.03 -15.41 0.51
CA LEU A 102 -8.47 -15.11 1.83
C LEU A 102 -9.53 -14.96 2.94
N HIS A 103 -10.82 -14.88 2.61
CA HIS A 103 -11.90 -14.97 3.60
C HIS A 103 -11.96 -16.37 4.24
N ARG A 104 -11.44 -17.40 3.56
CA ARG A 104 -11.30 -18.74 4.12
C ARG A 104 -10.09 -18.77 5.05
N ALA A 105 -10.33 -19.12 6.32
CA ALA A 105 -9.29 -19.19 7.35
C ALA A 105 -8.09 -20.07 6.95
N GLU A 106 -8.32 -21.17 6.23
CA GLU A 106 -7.25 -22.06 5.74
C GLU A 106 -6.32 -21.36 4.74
N ALA A 107 -6.88 -20.63 3.77
CA ALA A 107 -6.09 -19.90 2.78
C ALA A 107 -5.38 -18.69 3.40
N CYS A 108 -6.05 -17.99 4.33
CA CYS A 108 -5.44 -16.90 5.08
C CYS A 108 -4.24 -17.39 5.90
N ARG A 109 -4.33 -18.57 6.53
CA ARG A 109 -3.25 -19.16 7.31
C ARG A 109 -1.99 -19.38 6.48
N ILE A 110 -2.12 -19.88 5.24
CA ILE A 110 -0.96 -20.06 4.35
C ILE A 110 -0.21 -18.74 4.13
N LEU A 111 -0.94 -17.64 3.90
CA LEU A 111 -0.32 -16.33 3.73
C LEU A 111 0.36 -15.85 5.02
N CYS A 112 -0.31 -15.96 6.16
CA CYS A 112 0.25 -15.57 7.46
C CYS A 112 1.51 -16.36 7.81
N ASP A 113 1.50 -17.68 7.60
CA ASP A 113 2.64 -18.56 7.89
C ASP A 113 3.82 -18.22 6.97
N ALA A 114 3.57 -17.88 5.70
CA ALA A 114 4.60 -17.43 4.78
C ALA A 114 5.21 -16.07 5.19
N LEU A 115 4.39 -15.13 5.67
CA LEU A 115 4.86 -13.83 6.16
C LEU A 115 5.66 -13.95 7.47
N HIS A 116 5.30 -14.91 8.34
CA HIS A 116 6.05 -15.20 9.57
C HIS A 116 7.21 -16.17 9.37
N HIS A 117 7.50 -16.58 8.14
CA HIS A 117 8.64 -17.46 7.89
C HIS A 117 9.94 -16.77 8.34
N PHE A 118 10.71 -17.47 9.20
CA PHE A 118 11.89 -16.95 9.91
C PHE A 118 11.66 -15.86 10.96
N HIS A 119 10.40 -15.58 11.35
CA HIS A 119 10.15 -14.64 12.44
C HIS A 119 10.80 -15.15 13.75
N GLY A 120 11.74 -14.37 14.29
CA GLY A 120 12.48 -14.72 15.52
C GLY A 120 13.68 -15.66 15.31
N GLU A 121 13.93 -16.14 14.10
CA GLU A 121 15.07 -17.02 13.77
C GLU A 121 16.17 -16.29 13.00
N ARG A 122 15.86 -15.15 12.36
CA ARG A 122 16.79 -14.36 11.53
C ARG A 122 16.60 -12.86 11.74
#